data_AF-A0A1W9QPI8-F1
#
_entry.id   AF-A0A1W9QPI8-F1
#
_cell.length_a   1.000
_cell.length_b   1.000
_cell.length_c   1.000
_cell.angle_alpha   90.00
_cell.angle_beta   90.00
_cell.angle_gamma   90.00
#
_symmetry.space_group_name_H-M   'P 1'
#
loop_
_entity.id
_entity.type
_entity.pdbx_description
1 polymer ?
#
loop_
_entity_poly.entity_id
_entity_poly.type
_entity_poly.pdbx_seq_one_letter_code
_entity_poly.pdbx_strand_id
1 'polypeptide(L)'
;MKKNKILLLAVLLFTGFTCFGQGENIFIDLEFDKDTWISNSENLVIAPNGAGLSGHSPKAMFTSIAIPVAFESAESFITVSFSSRGLGFDSNQIHFSIRSKDNEGWGDWQPIHQSHEVAPHESRFVSQLLFFDVTCGQIQFMVELSAGQKQTPFVKSMSLNIFTPGKEKGAPVKTKQSNNYKNDCYCPLPDFFNRDEWGCPDGEEPSCPSPSYTNVSHLIVHHSATSNTSTNWPGVVLSFWDYHVNTLGWCDIGYNWLVDPDGNLYEGRGGGNNVKGAHFSCANAYTMGVCVIGNFMEDEPTSEAKEGLIRLLSWKCCDKELIASALVYHSPTQLTLPTVCGHRDANESLAPNACPSGTACPGDLFYPLLDEIRAGVDSLMGLPFCGGFAPPANDNCDLAQDLVYSPDCEFVAADVSGATPSGLDAPDCSGYNGFPALEDVWFSFVADTTAMGIKVVPSEMFDPVLALYNNCEGDELACSDMGGGVGNMEYFDYNNFIVGETYFIRVYHYGQLSPLTTNFEICLSNPFLYPYANFEASSTQGQAPLSVDFTDLTENVPTSWNWIFEGGIPETSTDQNPVGIIYEEPGVYDVMM
;
A
#
# COMPACT_ATOMS: atom_id res chain seq x y z
N MET A 1 -26.06 -27.08 -14.12
CA MET A 1 -25.94 -26.58 -15.51
C MET A 1 -27.27 -26.02 -16.00
N LYS A 2 -27.25 -24.78 -16.51
CA LYS A 2 -28.34 -24.02 -17.18
C LYS A 2 -29.41 -23.38 -16.27
N LYS A 3 -29.24 -22.10 -15.90
CA LYS A 3 -30.35 -21.12 -15.90
C LYS A 3 -30.00 -19.61 -15.85
N ASN A 4 -28.79 -19.16 -15.56
CA ASN A 4 -28.54 -17.70 -15.34
C ASN A 4 -27.81 -16.95 -16.49
N LYS A 5 -27.97 -17.35 -17.76
CA LYS A 5 -27.30 -16.68 -18.91
C LYS A 5 -28.20 -15.71 -19.70
N ILE A 6 -29.43 -15.44 -19.26
CA ILE A 6 -30.50 -14.98 -20.17
C ILE A 6 -30.75 -13.46 -20.16
N LEU A 7 -30.37 -12.70 -19.12
CA LEU A 7 -30.79 -11.29 -19.06
C LEU A 7 -29.95 -10.34 -19.95
N LEU A 8 -28.61 -10.46 -19.96
CA LEU A 8 -27.77 -9.55 -20.77
C LEU A 8 -27.82 -9.87 -22.27
N LEU A 9 -27.77 -11.16 -22.65
CA LEU A 9 -27.80 -11.59 -24.05
C LEU A 9 -29.14 -11.29 -24.73
N ALA A 10 -30.27 -11.40 -24.01
CA ALA A 10 -31.59 -11.19 -24.59
C ALA A 10 -31.89 -9.71 -24.87
N VAL A 11 -31.28 -8.76 -24.15
CA VAL A 11 -31.46 -7.32 -24.37
C VAL A 11 -30.57 -6.82 -25.51
N LEU A 12 -29.33 -7.33 -25.63
CA LEU A 12 -28.37 -6.89 -26.64
C LEU A 12 -28.67 -7.42 -28.07
N LEU A 13 -29.32 -8.58 -28.20
CA LEU A 13 -29.68 -9.17 -29.50
C LEU A 13 -30.74 -8.37 -30.30
N PHE A 14 -31.40 -7.38 -29.69
CA PHE A 14 -32.41 -6.54 -30.35
C PHE A 14 -31.91 -5.15 -30.76
N THR A 15 -30.65 -4.77 -30.49
CA THR A 15 -30.13 -3.40 -30.66
C THR A 15 -28.81 -3.29 -31.43
N GLY A 16 -28.48 -4.24 -32.32
CA GLY A 16 -27.30 -4.12 -33.21
C GLY A 16 -25.96 -4.60 -32.62
N PHE A 17 -25.94 -5.25 -31.46
CA PHE A 17 -24.71 -5.78 -30.86
C PHE A 17 -24.50 -7.26 -31.19
N THR A 18 -23.27 -7.63 -31.58
CA THR A 18 -22.84 -9.03 -31.61
C THR A 18 -22.10 -9.37 -30.32
N CYS A 19 -22.72 -10.20 -29.48
CA CYS A 19 -22.12 -10.69 -28.25
C CYS A 19 -21.47 -12.06 -28.44
N PHE A 20 -20.24 -12.20 -27.99
CA PHE A 20 -19.53 -13.48 -27.88
C PHE A 20 -19.08 -13.65 -26.43
N GLY A 21 -19.38 -14.78 -25.78
CA GLY A 21 -18.96 -14.98 -24.40
C GLY A 21 -19.39 -16.31 -23.78
N GLN A 22 -18.54 -16.86 -22.92
CA GLN A 22 -18.85 -17.99 -22.05
C GLN A 22 -18.56 -17.62 -20.58
N GLY A 23 -19.58 -17.30 -19.79
CA GLY A 23 -19.41 -17.12 -18.34
C GLY A 23 -19.49 -15.66 -17.90
N GLU A 24 -18.57 -15.23 -17.03
CA GLU A 24 -18.46 -13.92 -16.38
C GLU A 24 -17.72 -12.85 -17.20
N ASN A 25 -17.34 -13.19 -18.44
CA ASN A 25 -16.77 -12.29 -19.44
C ASN A 25 -17.75 -12.13 -20.62
N ILE A 26 -17.92 -10.89 -21.08
CA ILE A 26 -18.74 -10.52 -22.23
C ILE A 26 -17.96 -9.61 -23.18
N PHE A 27 -17.83 -10.05 -24.42
CA PHE A 27 -17.33 -9.22 -25.52
C PHE A 27 -18.47 -8.62 -26.33
N ILE A 28 -18.36 -7.33 -26.62
CA ILE A 28 -19.32 -6.59 -27.45
C ILE A 28 -18.54 -5.87 -28.55
N ASP A 29 -18.78 -6.22 -29.80
CA ASP A 29 -18.38 -5.40 -30.93
C ASP A 29 -19.41 -4.29 -31.13
N LEU A 30 -18.94 -3.04 -31.14
CA LEU A 30 -19.77 -1.86 -31.37
C LEU A 30 -19.77 -1.57 -32.87
N GLU A 31 -20.84 -1.97 -33.55
CA GLU A 31 -21.04 -1.62 -34.95
C GLU A 31 -21.29 -0.12 -35.09
N PHE A 32 -20.67 0.50 -36.10
CA PHE A 32 -20.92 1.91 -36.43
C PHE A 32 -22.18 2.00 -37.28
N ASP A 33 -23.33 1.95 -36.63
CA ASP A 33 -24.66 2.15 -37.20
C ASP A 33 -25.51 3.14 -36.37
N LYS A 34 -26.73 3.42 -36.83
CA LYS A 34 -27.65 4.36 -36.17
C LYS A 34 -28.40 3.76 -34.97
N ASP A 35 -28.38 2.45 -34.81
CA ASP A 35 -29.07 1.73 -33.74
C ASP A 35 -28.17 1.61 -32.50
N THR A 36 -26.86 1.60 -32.72
CA THR A 36 -25.79 1.51 -31.72
C THR A 36 -25.32 2.89 -31.27
N TRP A 37 -25.30 3.88 -32.17
CA TRP A 37 -24.76 5.22 -31.89
C TRP A 37 -25.79 6.32 -32.07
N ILE A 38 -25.93 7.14 -31.03
CA ILE A 38 -26.67 8.39 -31.04
C ILE A 38 -25.72 9.48 -31.50
N SER A 39 -25.92 9.96 -32.74
CA SER A 39 -25.18 11.12 -33.23
C SER A 39 -25.67 12.39 -32.54
N ASN A 40 -24.76 13.10 -31.89
CA ASN A 40 -25.03 14.39 -31.27
C ASN A 40 -24.55 15.56 -32.16
N SER A 41 -24.12 15.27 -33.40
CA SER A 41 -23.54 16.24 -34.32
C SER A 41 -23.94 15.96 -35.77
N GLU A 42 -24.35 17.00 -36.50
CA GLU A 42 -24.60 16.93 -37.95
C GLU A 42 -23.32 16.67 -38.77
N ASN A 43 -22.14 16.80 -38.13
CA ASN A 43 -20.83 16.67 -38.77
C ASN A 43 -20.25 15.25 -38.73
N LEU A 44 -21.02 14.26 -38.30
CA LEU A 44 -20.58 12.88 -38.19
C LEU A 44 -20.99 12.07 -39.43
N VAL A 45 -20.04 11.38 -40.03
CA VAL A 45 -20.29 10.37 -41.07
C VAL A 45 -20.16 9.00 -40.44
N ILE A 46 -21.27 8.26 -40.35
CA ILE A 46 -21.29 6.84 -39.97
C ILE A 46 -21.39 6.03 -41.26
N ALA A 47 -20.45 5.10 -41.45
CA ALA A 47 -20.39 4.20 -42.59
C ALA A 47 -20.13 2.75 -42.11
N PRO A 48 -20.42 1.72 -42.93
CA PRO A 48 -20.20 0.32 -42.56
C PRO A 48 -18.75 -0.05 -42.19
N ASN A 49 -17.80 0.83 -42.47
CA ASN A 49 -16.38 0.67 -42.19
C ASN A 49 -15.83 1.66 -41.15
N GLY A 50 -16.70 2.35 -40.41
CA GLY A 50 -16.31 3.24 -39.32
C GLY A 50 -17.11 4.54 -39.21
N ALA A 51 -16.80 5.32 -38.18
CA ALA A 51 -17.29 6.68 -38.00
C ALA A 51 -16.17 7.71 -38.14
N GLY A 52 -16.45 8.85 -38.75
CA GLY A 52 -15.46 9.91 -38.99
C GLY A 52 -16.09 11.29 -39.17
N LEU A 53 -15.23 12.31 -39.24
CA LEU A 53 -15.64 13.69 -39.47
C LEU A 53 -16.11 13.92 -40.93
N SER A 54 -17.22 14.65 -41.11
CA SER A 54 -17.67 15.07 -42.44
C SER A 54 -16.83 16.24 -42.96
N GLY A 55 -16.10 16.06 -44.06
CA GLY A 55 -15.41 17.17 -44.74
C GLY A 55 -14.42 17.93 -43.84
N HIS A 56 -14.51 19.27 -43.81
CA HIS A 56 -13.65 20.17 -43.03
C HIS A 56 -14.26 20.56 -41.66
N SER A 57 -15.28 19.83 -41.18
CA SER A 57 -15.94 20.19 -39.93
C SER A 57 -14.96 20.15 -38.75
N PRO A 58 -14.99 21.13 -37.83
CA PRO A 58 -13.96 21.29 -36.81
C PRO A 58 -14.04 20.21 -35.72
N LYS A 59 -15.24 19.66 -35.46
CA LYS A 59 -15.50 18.69 -34.40
C LYS A 59 -16.81 17.93 -34.63
N ALA A 60 -16.85 16.68 -34.19
CA ALA A 60 -18.05 15.84 -34.14
C ALA A 60 -17.99 14.99 -32.86
N MET A 61 -19.16 14.74 -32.28
CA MET A 61 -19.29 13.90 -31.10
C MET A 61 -20.44 12.94 -31.28
N PHE A 62 -20.26 11.73 -30.78
CA PHE A 62 -21.30 10.72 -30.80
C PHE A 62 -21.19 9.84 -29.56
N THR A 63 -22.35 9.42 -29.09
CA THR A 63 -22.49 8.67 -27.85
C THR A 63 -23.13 7.32 -28.17
N SER A 64 -22.64 6.25 -27.56
CA SER A 64 -23.31 4.95 -27.68
C SER A 64 -24.72 5.05 -27.11
N ILE A 65 -25.60 4.11 -27.45
CA ILE A 65 -26.77 3.87 -26.60
C ILE A 65 -26.34 3.41 -25.21
N ALA A 66 -27.27 3.36 -24.25
CA ALA A 66 -26.99 2.84 -22.93
C ALA A 66 -26.74 1.32 -23.01
N ILE A 67 -25.55 0.88 -22.63
CA ILE A 67 -25.13 -0.52 -22.68
C ILE A 67 -25.38 -1.12 -21.29
N PRO A 68 -26.24 -2.13 -21.15
CA PRO A 68 -26.45 -2.80 -19.88
C PRO A 68 -25.20 -3.58 -19.46
N VAL A 69 -24.80 -3.47 -18.19
CA VAL A 69 -23.62 -4.16 -17.63
C VAL A 69 -23.92 -4.88 -16.31
N ALA A 70 -25.19 -4.98 -15.93
CA ALA A 70 -25.58 -5.66 -14.70
C ALA A 70 -25.39 -7.19 -14.82
N PHE A 71 -24.57 -7.76 -13.95
CA PHE A 71 -24.42 -9.21 -13.81
C PHE A 71 -25.15 -9.70 -12.56
N GLU A 72 -25.97 -10.74 -12.69
CA GLU A 72 -26.61 -11.39 -11.53
C GLU A 72 -25.58 -12.03 -10.57
N SER A 73 -24.36 -12.28 -11.04
CA SER A 73 -23.28 -12.94 -10.30
C SER A 73 -22.18 -12.00 -9.81
N ALA A 74 -22.20 -10.70 -10.14
CA ALA A 74 -21.18 -9.77 -9.69
C ALA A 74 -21.25 -9.59 -8.16
N GLU A 75 -20.15 -9.87 -7.46
CA GLU A 75 -20.08 -9.75 -6.00
C GLU A 75 -19.31 -8.53 -5.51
N SER A 76 -18.32 -8.05 -6.27
CA SER A 76 -17.42 -6.99 -5.80
C SER A 76 -17.36 -5.79 -6.73
N PHE A 77 -17.13 -6.00 -8.02
CA PHE A 77 -17.04 -4.93 -9.01
C PHE A 77 -17.26 -5.47 -10.43
N ILE A 78 -17.42 -4.55 -11.36
CA ILE A 78 -17.44 -4.81 -12.81
C ILE A 78 -16.22 -4.11 -13.40
N THR A 79 -15.45 -4.81 -14.22
CA THR A 79 -14.39 -4.18 -15.01
C THR A 79 -14.80 -4.02 -16.46
N VAL A 80 -14.36 -2.92 -17.04
CA VAL A 80 -14.59 -2.62 -18.45
C VAL A 80 -13.27 -2.20 -19.06
N SER A 81 -12.96 -2.78 -20.21
CA SER A 81 -11.89 -2.32 -21.07
C SER A 81 -12.40 -2.17 -22.49
N PHE A 82 -11.80 -1.25 -23.23
CA PHE A 82 -12.14 -1.03 -24.62
C PHE A 82 -10.91 -1.11 -25.50
N SER A 83 -11.12 -1.57 -26.72
CA SER A 83 -10.11 -1.48 -27.77
C SER A 83 -10.70 -0.93 -29.05
N SER A 84 -9.88 -0.21 -29.80
CA SER A 84 -10.22 0.35 -31.09
C SER A 84 -9.13 0.05 -32.11
N ARG A 85 -9.50 -0.21 -33.36
CA ARG A 85 -8.58 -0.45 -34.47
C ARG A 85 -8.89 0.46 -35.65
N GLY A 86 -7.86 0.71 -36.45
CA GLY A 86 -7.96 1.53 -37.64
C GLY A 86 -8.32 2.96 -37.29
N LEU A 87 -7.44 3.62 -36.54
CA LEU A 87 -7.54 5.05 -36.25
C LEU A 87 -6.85 5.86 -37.35
N GLY A 88 -7.45 7.00 -37.72
CA GLY A 88 -6.92 7.93 -38.72
C GLY A 88 -6.23 9.16 -38.13
N PHE A 89 -5.01 8.99 -37.61
CA PHE A 89 -3.96 9.97 -37.24
C PHE A 89 -4.27 11.18 -36.30
N ASP A 90 -3.16 11.60 -35.65
CA ASP A 90 -2.93 12.38 -34.42
C ASP A 90 -3.76 11.91 -33.21
N SER A 91 -3.08 11.28 -32.23
CA SER A 91 -3.68 10.75 -31.00
C SER A 91 -4.46 11.79 -30.19
N ASN A 92 -4.18 13.08 -30.41
CA ASN A 92 -4.87 14.20 -29.77
C ASN A 92 -6.18 14.60 -30.48
N GLN A 93 -6.54 13.94 -31.58
CA GLN A 93 -7.77 14.26 -32.33
C GLN A 93 -8.97 13.40 -31.93
N ILE A 94 -8.75 12.32 -31.17
CA ILE A 94 -9.80 11.39 -30.79
C ILE A 94 -9.78 11.24 -29.27
N HIS A 95 -10.84 11.71 -28.62
CA HIS A 95 -11.00 11.57 -27.18
C HIS A 95 -12.14 10.60 -26.87
N PHE A 96 -11.87 9.68 -25.96
CA PHE A 96 -12.83 8.71 -25.47
C PHE A 96 -13.23 9.07 -24.05
N SER A 97 -14.52 8.98 -23.75
CA SER A 97 -15.05 9.14 -22.41
C SER A 97 -16.08 8.06 -22.11
N ILE A 98 -16.23 7.72 -20.84
CA ILE A 98 -17.21 6.76 -20.33
C ILE A 98 -17.97 7.39 -19.17
N ARG A 99 -19.21 6.96 -18.99
CA ARG A 99 -19.94 7.19 -17.74
C ARG A 99 -20.74 5.95 -17.37
N SER A 100 -20.97 5.78 -16.08
CA SER A 100 -21.83 4.74 -15.53
C SER A 100 -23.18 5.31 -15.10
N LYS A 101 -24.16 4.43 -15.03
CA LYS A 101 -25.47 4.68 -14.43
C LYS A 101 -25.69 3.69 -13.30
N ASP A 102 -25.93 4.22 -12.11
CA ASP A 102 -26.33 3.45 -10.93
C ASP A 102 -27.83 3.69 -10.63
N ASN A 103 -28.23 3.42 -9.38
CA ASN A 103 -29.60 3.62 -8.92
C ASN A 103 -30.00 5.10 -8.77
N GLU A 104 -29.02 6.00 -8.63
CA GLU A 104 -29.23 7.44 -8.44
C GLU A 104 -29.29 8.19 -9.77
N GLY A 105 -28.64 7.65 -10.82
CA GLY A 105 -28.73 8.19 -12.16
C GLY A 105 -27.44 8.02 -12.95
N TRP A 106 -27.27 8.86 -13.97
CA TRP A 106 -26.02 8.92 -14.71
C TRP A 106 -25.00 9.74 -13.95
N GLY A 107 -23.81 9.19 -13.75
CA GLY A 107 -22.66 9.94 -13.28
C GLY A 107 -22.06 10.84 -14.36
N ASP A 108 -21.00 11.56 -13.97
CA ASP A 108 -20.24 12.42 -14.86
C ASP A 108 -19.42 11.63 -15.90
N TRP A 109 -19.13 12.28 -17.02
CA TRP A 109 -18.24 11.74 -18.04
C TRP A 109 -16.80 11.74 -17.54
N GLN A 110 -16.18 10.56 -17.55
CA GLN A 110 -14.78 10.36 -17.20
C GLN A 110 -13.96 10.12 -18.47
N PRO A 111 -12.77 10.75 -18.61
CA PRO A 111 -11.88 10.47 -19.73
C PRO A 111 -11.38 9.04 -19.65
N ILE A 112 -11.12 8.43 -20.80
CA ILE A 112 -10.46 7.12 -20.85
C ILE A 112 -9.06 7.28 -21.43
N HIS A 113 -8.06 6.84 -20.67
CA HIS A 113 -6.67 6.89 -21.09
C HIS A 113 -6.21 5.56 -21.69
N GLN A 114 -5.17 5.65 -22.51
CA GLN A 114 -4.51 4.49 -23.08
C GLN A 114 -3.81 3.69 -21.97
N SER A 115 -3.88 2.36 -22.05
CA SER A 115 -3.18 1.48 -21.13
C SER A 115 -1.67 1.70 -21.17
N HIS A 116 -1.05 1.75 -19.99
CA HIS A 116 0.40 1.83 -19.84
C HIS A 116 1.12 0.55 -20.28
N GLU A 117 0.40 -0.56 -20.46
CA GLU A 117 0.93 -1.85 -20.92
C GLU A 117 1.00 -1.97 -22.44
N VAL A 118 0.37 -1.03 -23.16
CA VAL A 118 0.31 -1.01 -24.62
C VAL A 118 1.03 0.22 -25.14
N ALA A 119 2.18 -0.01 -25.78
CA ALA A 119 2.93 1.05 -26.45
C ALA A 119 2.01 1.86 -27.40
N PRO A 120 2.14 3.19 -27.45
CA PRO A 120 1.40 4.02 -28.39
C PRO A 120 1.53 3.48 -29.82
N HIS A 121 0.41 3.23 -30.48
CA HIS A 121 0.39 2.71 -31.84
C HIS A 121 -0.56 3.55 -32.70
N GLU A 122 -0.12 3.93 -33.90
CA GLU A 122 -0.85 4.88 -34.76
C GLU A 122 -2.23 4.39 -35.21
N SER A 123 -2.50 3.09 -35.11
CA SER A 123 -3.72 2.45 -35.63
C SER A 123 -4.49 1.60 -34.62
N ARG A 124 -4.08 1.58 -33.34
CA ARG A 124 -4.76 0.82 -32.29
C ARG A 124 -4.75 1.62 -30.99
N PHE A 125 -5.91 1.70 -30.34
CA PHE A 125 -6.03 2.17 -28.97
C PHE A 125 -6.53 1.03 -28.10
N VAL A 126 -5.98 0.90 -26.90
CA VAL A 126 -6.51 0.02 -25.85
C VAL A 126 -6.54 0.82 -24.57
N SER A 127 -7.69 0.84 -23.89
CA SER A 127 -7.82 1.59 -22.64
C SER A 127 -7.10 0.92 -21.49
N GLN A 128 -6.81 1.70 -20.46
CA GLN A 128 -6.68 1.19 -19.10
C GLN A 128 -7.90 0.35 -18.69
N LEU A 129 -7.72 -0.49 -17.67
CA LEU A 129 -8.82 -1.24 -17.05
C LEU A 129 -9.61 -0.32 -16.13
N LEU A 130 -10.92 -0.22 -16.35
CA LEU A 130 -11.82 0.64 -15.58
C LEU A 130 -12.63 -0.22 -14.61
N PHE A 131 -12.78 0.25 -13.37
CA PHE A 131 -13.54 -0.44 -12.32
C PHE A 131 -14.84 0.32 -12.02
N PHE A 132 -15.94 -0.42 -11.91
CA PHE A 132 -17.26 0.08 -11.55
C PHE A 132 -17.84 -0.73 -10.40
N ASP A 133 -18.60 -0.06 -9.53
CA ASP A 133 -19.35 -0.72 -8.47
C ASP A 133 -20.43 -1.66 -9.06
N VAL A 134 -20.79 -2.72 -8.33
CA VAL A 134 -21.79 -3.71 -8.76
C VAL A 134 -23.20 -3.13 -8.94
N THR A 135 -23.49 -1.97 -8.34
CA THR A 135 -24.73 -1.22 -8.56
C THR A 135 -24.78 -0.56 -9.94
N CYS A 136 -23.68 -0.54 -10.70
CA CYS A 136 -23.65 -0.06 -12.06
C CYS A 136 -24.53 -0.94 -12.96
N GLY A 137 -25.68 -0.40 -13.36
CA GLY A 137 -26.63 -1.11 -14.22
C GLY A 137 -26.33 -0.90 -15.71
N GLN A 138 -25.80 0.26 -16.08
CA GLN A 138 -25.54 0.63 -17.47
C GLN A 138 -24.28 1.49 -17.60
N ILE A 139 -23.64 1.43 -18.77
CA ILE A 139 -22.56 2.35 -19.16
C ILE A 139 -22.90 3.03 -20.48
N GLN A 140 -22.22 4.14 -20.75
CA GLN A 140 -22.28 4.82 -22.04
C GLN A 140 -20.90 5.33 -22.42
N PHE A 141 -20.57 5.24 -23.71
CA PHE A 141 -19.33 5.76 -24.26
C PHE A 141 -19.60 7.01 -25.09
N MET A 142 -18.64 7.93 -25.07
CA MET A 142 -18.59 9.09 -25.94
C MET A 142 -17.28 9.07 -26.71
N VAL A 143 -17.39 9.33 -28.00
CA VAL A 143 -16.25 9.56 -28.88
C VAL A 143 -16.34 10.98 -29.38
N GLU A 144 -15.28 11.73 -29.17
CA GLU A 144 -15.09 13.07 -29.68
C GLU A 144 -14.00 13.05 -30.75
N LEU A 145 -14.34 13.55 -31.94
CA LEU A 145 -13.43 13.69 -33.07
C LEU A 145 -13.18 15.17 -33.33
N SER A 146 -11.92 15.57 -33.41
CA SER A 146 -11.49 16.95 -33.68
C SER A 146 -10.70 17.02 -34.99
N ALA A 147 -10.92 18.07 -35.78
CA ALA A 147 -10.26 18.26 -37.05
C ALA A 147 -8.74 18.38 -36.90
N GLY A 148 -8.00 17.70 -37.77
CA GLY A 148 -6.55 17.70 -37.80
C GLY A 148 -6.01 18.56 -38.93
N GLN A 149 -4.74 18.93 -38.81
CA GLN A 149 -4.03 19.70 -39.85
C GLN A 149 -3.72 18.86 -41.10
N LYS A 150 -3.60 17.53 -40.97
CA LYS A 150 -3.11 16.63 -42.03
C LYS A 150 -4.14 15.64 -42.57
N GLN A 151 -5.04 15.13 -41.73
CA GLN A 151 -6.04 14.14 -42.11
C GLN A 151 -7.29 14.23 -41.24
N THR A 152 -8.43 13.86 -41.82
CA THR A 152 -9.71 13.73 -41.13
C THR A 152 -9.72 12.45 -40.26
N PRO A 153 -10.01 12.56 -38.95
CA PRO A 153 -10.00 11.40 -38.05
C PRO A 153 -11.15 10.46 -38.34
N PHE A 154 -10.88 9.16 -38.21
CA PHE A 154 -11.86 8.09 -38.32
C PHE A 154 -11.56 6.98 -37.32
N VAL A 155 -12.61 6.26 -36.92
CA VAL A 155 -12.58 5.07 -36.06
C VAL A 155 -13.23 3.92 -36.83
N LYS A 156 -12.49 2.86 -37.18
CA LYS A 156 -13.07 1.75 -37.98
C LYS A 156 -13.90 0.78 -37.16
N SER A 157 -13.40 0.40 -35.98
CA SER A 157 -14.05 -0.59 -35.12
C SER A 157 -13.78 -0.28 -33.66
N MET A 158 -14.76 -0.55 -32.81
CA MET A 158 -14.62 -0.50 -31.36
C MET A 158 -15.15 -1.80 -30.77
N SER A 159 -14.45 -2.34 -29.78
CA SER A 159 -14.83 -3.54 -29.05
C SER A 159 -14.71 -3.30 -27.56
N LEU A 160 -15.67 -3.78 -26.79
CA LEU A 160 -15.70 -3.76 -25.34
C LEU A 160 -15.47 -5.16 -24.80
N ASN A 161 -14.65 -5.26 -23.77
CA ASN A 161 -14.57 -6.41 -22.89
C ASN A 161 -15.09 -6.01 -21.51
N ILE A 162 -16.16 -6.67 -21.07
CA ILE A 162 -16.79 -6.44 -19.77
C ILE A 162 -16.63 -7.73 -18.97
N PHE A 163 -16.05 -7.60 -17.78
CA PHE A 163 -15.73 -8.72 -16.92
C PHE A 163 -16.20 -8.45 -15.48
N THR A 164 -16.51 -9.50 -14.74
CA THR A 164 -16.73 -9.42 -13.29
C THR A 164 -16.17 -10.68 -12.64
N PRO A 165 -15.44 -10.59 -11.51
CA PRO A 165 -15.05 -11.78 -10.77
C PRO A 165 -16.29 -12.45 -10.16
N GLY A 166 -16.32 -13.78 -10.22
CA GLY A 166 -17.43 -14.62 -9.77
C GLY A 166 -17.50 -14.90 -8.28
N LYS A 167 -18.57 -15.60 -7.87
CA LYS A 167 -18.77 -16.04 -6.47
C LYS A 167 -17.76 -17.09 -5.98
N GLU A 168 -17.22 -17.90 -6.92
CA GLU A 168 -16.30 -19.01 -6.60
C GLU A 168 -14.87 -18.73 -7.06
N LYS A 169 -14.70 -17.98 -8.16
CA LYS A 169 -13.38 -17.64 -8.72
C LYS A 169 -13.06 -16.18 -8.42
N GLY A 170 -11.92 -15.94 -7.77
CA GLY A 170 -11.58 -14.61 -7.28
C GLY A 170 -12.45 -14.17 -6.10
N ALA A 171 -12.89 -15.13 -5.26
CA ALA A 171 -13.56 -14.83 -4.01
C ALA A 171 -12.54 -14.25 -3.00
N PRO A 172 -12.95 -13.37 -2.07
CA PRO A 172 -12.07 -12.88 -1.02
C PRO A 172 -11.51 -14.06 -0.21
N VAL A 173 -10.19 -14.10 -0.06
CA VAL A 173 -9.51 -15.10 0.77
C VAL A 173 -8.90 -14.41 1.97
N LYS A 174 -8.86 -15.09 3.13
CA LYS A 174 -8.17 -14.56 4.31
C LYS A 174 -6.69 -14.39 4.02
N THR A 175 -6.11 -13.30 4.50
CA THR A 175 -4.68 -13.00 4.43
C THR A 175 -3.86 -14.24 4.76
N LYS A 176 -2.94 -14.63 3.87
CA LYS A 176 -2.01 -15.72 4.18
C LYS A 176 -0.97 -15.17 5.13
N GLN A 177 -1.06 -15.54 6.41
CA GLN A 177 -0.02 -15.26 7.39
C GLN A 177 1.29 -15.83 6.86
N SER A 178 2.37 -15.04 6.90
CA SER A 178 3.72 -15.57 6.69
C SER A 178 3.99 -16.59 7.78
N ASN A 179 4.21 -17.84 7.41
CA ASN A 179 4.70 -18.85 8.32
C ASN A 179 5.93 -18.32 9.08
N ASN A 180 5.94 -18.49 10.40
CA ASN A 180 7.16 -18.37 11.20
C ASN A 180 8.17 -19.39 10.66
N TYR A 181 9.11 -18.91 9.85
CA TYR A 181 10.12 -19.75 9.22
C TYR A 181 11.01 -20.37 10.30
N LYS A 182 10.73 -21.64 10.63
CA LYS A 182 11.61 -22.45 11.47
C LYS A 182 12.91 -22.76 10.73
N ASN A 183 14.02 -22.24 11.25
CA ASN A 183 15.31 -22.90 11.51
C ASN A 183 15.90 -23.89 10.48
N ASP A 184 15.79 -23.66 9.17
CA ASP A 184 16.69 -24.28 8.20
C ASP A 184 17.15 -23.25 7.14
N CYS A 185 18.43 -23.30 6.75
CA CYS A 185 19.06 -22.41 5.77
C CYS A 185 18.52 -22.64 4.36
N TYR A 186 17.31 -22.14 4.12
CA TYR A 186 16.63 -22.21 2.85
C TYR A 186 16.00 -20.85 2.61
N CYS A 187 16.20 -20.26 1.43
CA CYS A 187 15.48 -19.07 0.99
C CYS A 187 14.01 -19.48 0.80
N PRO A 188 13.12 -19.39 1.81
CA PRO A 188 11.81 -19.98 1.67
C PRO A 188 10.94 -18.99 0.91
N LEU A 189 10.27 -19.47 -0.13
CA LEU A 189 9.31 -18.65 -0.86
C LEU A 189 8.20 -18.24 0.13
N PRO A 190 7.95 -16.93 0.34
CA PRO A 190 6.85 -16.42 1.15
C PRO A 190 5.52 -17.11 0.84
N ASP A 191 4.65 -17.30 1.84
CA ASP A 191 3.31 -17.80 1.59
C ASP A 191 2.58 -16.91 0.58
N PHE A 192 1.95 -17.55 -0.40
CA PHE A 192 1.34 -16.87 -1.53
C PHE A 192 0.06 -17.60 -1.95
N PHE A 193 -0.86 -16.89 -2.59
CA PHE A 193 -1.99 -17.47 -3.30
C PHE A 193 -1.51 -17.97 -4.66
N ASN A 194 -1.58 -19.28 -4.85
CA ASN A 194 -1.32 -19.90 -6.15
C ASN A 194 -2.46 -19.59 -7.15
N ARG A 195 -2.29 -20.03 -8.39
CA ARG A 195 -3.21 -19.71 -9.49
C ARG A 195 -4.60 -20.27 -9.27
N ASP A 196 -4.72 -21.47 -8.73
CA ASP A 196 -6.01 -22.07 -8.39
C ASP A 196 -6.71 -21.28 -7.27
N GLU A 197 -5.98 -20.81 -6.26
CA GLU A 197 -6.51 -20.13 -5.09
C GLU A 197 -7.08 -18.74 -5.41
N TRP A 198 -6.43 -17.96 -6.30
CA TRP A 198 -7.03 -16.70 -6.78
C TRP A 198 -8.03 -16.88 -7.92
N GLY A 199 -8.22 -18.11 -8.41
CA GLY A 199 -9.28 -18.47 -9.35
C GLY A 199 -8.90 -18.37 -10.82
N CYS A 200 -7.62 -18.55 -11.16
CA CYS A 200 -7.13 -18.57 -12.54
C CYS A 200 -7.95 -19.52 -13.42
N PRO A 201 -8.49 -19.07 -14.57
CA PRO A 201 -9.26 -19.93 -15.44
C PRO A 201 -8.50 -21.11 -16.02
N ASP A 202 -7.18 -20.98 -16.16
CA ASP A 202 -6.29 -22.03 -16.68
C ASP A 202 -5.65 -22.87 -15.56
N GLY A 203 -5.92 -22.54 -14.30
CA GLY A 203 -5.34 -23.17 -13.11
C GLY A 203 -3.83 -22.99 -13.01
N GLU A 204 -3.14 -23.92 -12.35
CA GLU A 204 -1.68 -23.91 -12.20
C GLU A 204 -0.89 -24.13 -13.49
N GLU A 205 -1.53 -24.72 -14.51
CA GLU A 205 -0.85 -24.98 -15.77
C GLU A 205 -0.62 -23.67 -16.54
N PRO A 206 0.58 -23.47 -17.13
CA PRO A 206 0.86 -22.29 -17.91
C PRO A 206 -0.07 -22.22 -19.12
N SER A 207 -0.88 -21.16 -19.17
CA SER A 207 -1.73 -20.78 -20.31
C SER A 207 -0.93 -20.62 -21.61
N CYS A 208 0.36 -20.28 -21.49
CA CYS A 208 1.29 -20.20 -22.60
C CYS A 208 1.72 -21.60 -23.08
N PRO A 209 1.47 -22.00 -24.35
CA PRO A 209 1.74 -23.36 -24.84
C PRO A 209 3.21 -23.82 -24.78
N SER A 210 4.14 -22.89 -24.53
CA SER A 210 5.58 -23.14 -24.35
C SER A 210 6.17 -21.98 -23.55
N PRO A 211 6.04 -21.97 -22.20
CA PRO A 211 6.63 -20.91 -21.39
C PRO A 211 8.15 -20.94 -21.57
N SER A 212 8.75 -19.76 -21.76
CA SER A 212 10.20 -19.63 -21.81
C SER A 212 10.72 -19.18 -20.45
N TYR A 213 11.94 -19.56 -20.12
CA TYR A 213 12.58 -19.24 -18.85
C TYR A 213 13.74 -18.26 -19.06
N THR A 214 14.11 -17.54 -18.00
CA THR A 214 15.25 -16.63 -18.03
C THR A 214 16.09 -16.72 -16.76
N ASN A 215 17.40 -16.48 -16.86
CA ASN A 215 18.21 -16.31 -15.66
C ASN A 215 17.96 -14.92 -15.07
N VAL A 216 17.26 -14.84 -13.94
CA VAL A 216 16.89 -13.55 -13.34
C VAL A 216 18.13 -12.87 -12.74
N SER A 217 18.39 -11.63 -13.15
CA SER A 217 19.40 -10.76 -12.54
C SER A 217 18.84 -9.42 -12.09
N HIS A 218 17.64 -9.04 -12.54
CA HIS A 218 16.96 -7.81 -12.14
C HIS A 218 15.51 -8.09 -11.75
N LEU A 219 15.02 -7.39 -10.73
CA LEU A 219 13.66 -7.49 -10.21
C LEU A 219 12.97 -6.16 -10.51
N ILE A 220 11.99 -6.19 -11.40
CA ILE A 220 11.33 -4.98 -11.92
C ILE A 220 10.05 -4.76 -11.13
N VAL A 221 9.99 -3.66 -10.38
CA VAL A 221 8.82 -3.25 -9.61
C VAL A 221 7.90 -2.41 -10.48
N HIS A 222 6.62 -2.79 -10.48
CA HIS A 222 5.53 -2.12 -11.18
C HIS A 222 4.44 -1.71 -10.21
N HIS A 223 3.59 -0.77 -10.65
CA HIS A 223 2.25 -0.61 -10.12
C HIS A 223 1.21 -1.08 -11.14
N SER A 224 -0.03 -1.31 -10.74
CA SER A 224 -1.10 -1.65 -11.68
C SER A 224 -1.75 -0.43 -12.33
N ALA A 225 -1.52 0.78 -11.78
CA ALA A 225 -2.21 2.01 -12.18
C ALA A 225 -3.75 1.89 -12.09
N THR A 226 -4.24 1.11 -11.13
CA THR A 226 -5.68 0.91 -10.86
C THR A 226 -6.04 1.37 -9.46
N SER A 227 -7.34 1.43 -9.14
CA SER A 227 -7.82 1.86 -7.82
C SER A 227 -7.18 1.09 -6.66
N ASN A 228 -6.95 1.81 -5.55
CA ASN A 228 -6.46 1.28 -4.26
C ASN A 228 -7.58 0.86 -3.30
N THR A 229 -8.84 0.91 -3.73
CA THR A 229 -10.00 0.84 -2.81
C THR A 229 -10.77 -0.48 -2.83
N SER A 230 -10.26 -1.52 -3.49
CA SER A 230 -10.94 -2.82 -3.52
C SER A 230 -10.86 -3.51 -2.16
N THR A 231 -11.83 -4.36 -1.88
CA THR A 231 -11.81 -5.30 -0.73
C THR A 231 -11.74 -6.76 -1.19
N ASN A 232 -11.68 -6.99 -2.51
CA ASN A 232 -11.54 -8.31 -3.12
C ASN A 232 -10.33 -8.33 -4.05
N TRP A 233 -9.14 -8.53 -3.48
CA TRP A 233 -7.88 -8.56 -4.22
C TRP A 233 -7.70 -9.78 -5.15
N PRO A 234 -8.10 -11.01 -4.77
CA PRO A 234 -8.10 -12.15 -5.70
C PRO A 234 -8.92 -11.87 -6.97
N GLY A 235 -10.09 -11.24 -6.81
CA GLY A 235 -10.91 -10.78 -7.94
C GLY A 235 -10.21 -9.73 -8.81
N VAL A 236 -9.41 -8.84 -8.21
CA VAL A 236 -8.62 -7.84 -8.95
C VAL A 236 -7.53 -8.53 -9.78
N VAL A 237 -6.79 -9.47 -9.18
CA VAL A 237 -5.79 -10.27 -9.91
C VAL A 237 -6.42 -11.02 -11.07
N LEU A 238 -7.58 -11.65 -10.86
CA LEU A 238 -8.33 -12.32 -11.91
C LEU A 238 -8.75 -11.36 -13.04
N SER A 239 -9.13 -10.12 -12.71
CA SER A 239 -9.46 -9.09 -13.71
C SER A 239 -8.25 -8.65 -14.53
N PHE A 240 -7.04 -8.66 -13.96
CA PHE A 240 -5.80 -8.39 -14.69
C PHE A 240 -5.44 -9.53 -15.62
N TRP A 241 -5.62 -10.77 -15.18
CA TRP A 241 -5.49 -11.92 -16.07
C TRP A 241 -6.46 -11.83 -17.26
N ASP A 242 -7.74 -11.51 -16.99
CA ASP A 242 -8.74 -11.36 -18.04
C ASP A 242 -8.34 -10.24 -19.01
N TYR A 243 -7.95 -9.08 -18.50
CA TYR A 243 -7.51 -7.97 -19.32
C TYR A 243 -6.31 -8.35 -20.21
N HIS A 244 -5.27 -8.97 -19.67
CA HIS A 244 -4.11 -9.39 -20.46
C HIS A 244 -4.47 -10.44 -21.52
N VAL A 245 -5.23 -11.47 -21.16
CA VAL A 245 -5.52 -12.60 -22.04
C VAL A 245 -6.60 -12.23 -23.06
N ASN A 246 -7.71 -11.70 -22.59
CA ASN A 246 -8.93 -11.47 -23.37
C ASN A 246 -8.95 -10.09 -24.05
N THR A 247 -8.37 -9.05 -23.44
CA THR A 247 -8.29 -7.72 -24.07
C THR A 247 -6.99 -7.51 -24.86
N LEU A 248 -5.84 -7.84 -24.26
CA LEU A 248 -4.54 -7.62 -24.93
C LEU A 248 -4.17 -8.77 -25.89
N GLY A 249 -4.71 -9.96 -25.68
CA GLY A 249 -4.39 -11.16 -26.46
C GLY A 249 -3.08 -11.82 -26.04
N TRP A 250 -2.62 -11.57 -24.81
CA TRP A 250 -1.45 -12.23 -24.26
C TRP A 250 -1.79 -13.68 -23.92
N CYS A 251 -0.76 -14.53 -23.83
CA CYS A 251 -1.01 -15.93 -23.47
C CYS A 251 -1.32 -16.11 -21.98
N ASP A 252 -0.97 -15.16 -21.12
CA ASP A 252 -1.21 -15.20 -19.68
C ASP A 252 -1.05 -13.79 -19.09
N ILE A 253 -1.26 -13.65 -17.77
CA ILE A 253 -0.94 -12.45 -17.01
C ILE A 253 0.55 -12.07 -17.18
N GLY A 254 0.85 -10.78 -17.36
CA GLY A 254 2.20 -10.32 -17.74
C GLY A 254 3.24 -10.41 -16.62
N TYR A 255 2.82 -10.17 -15.37
CA TYR A 255 3.68 -10.12 -14.19
C TYR A 255 3.97 -11.52 -13.64
N ASN A 256 5.15 -11.72 -13.07
CA ASN A 256 5.47 -12.96 -12.37
C ASN A 256 4.74 -13.05 -11.04
N TRP A 257 4.67 -11.93 -10.32
CA TRP A 257 4.07 -11.83 -9.00
C TRP A 257 3.24 -10.55 -8.90
N LEU A 258 2.23 -10.58 -8.03
CA LEU A 258 1.46 -9.42 -7.64
C LEU A 258 1.43 -9.30 -6.12
N VAL A 259 1.39 -8.08 -5.60
CA VAL A 259 1.31 -7.77 -4.17
C VAL A 259 0.11 -6.87 -3.94
N ASP A 260 -0.85 -7.28 -3.12
CA ASP A 260 -2.00 -6.43 -2.78
C ASP A 260 -1.71 -5.46 -1.62
N PRO A 261 -2.58 -4.45 -1.39
CA PRO A 261 -2.49 -3.53 -0.25
C PRO A 261 -2.50 -4.19 1.14
N ASP A 262 -2.91 -5.45 1.28
CA ASP A 262 -2.87 -6.17 2.55
C ASP A 262 -1.56 -6.99 2.71
N GLY A 263 -0.61 -6.82 1.79
CA GLY A 263 0.68 -7.52 1.79
C GLY A 263 0.63 -8.95 1.26
N ASN A 264 -0.49 -9.41 0.73
CA ASN A 264 -0.59 -10.76 0.17
C ASN A 264 0.10 -10.86 -1.18
N LEU A 265 0.70 -12.03 -1.41
CA LEU A 265 1.38 -12.37 -2.65
C LEU A 265 0.51 -13.27 -3.51
N TYR A 266 0.49 -12.99 -4.81
CA TYR A 266 -0.22 -13.80 -5.80
C TYR A 266 0.76 -14.27 -6.87
N GLU A 267 0.77 -15.57 -7.13
CA GLU A 267 1.49 -16.10 -8.29
C GLU A 267 0.79 -15.63 -9.57
N GLY A 268 1.49 -14.82 -10.35
CA GLY A 268 0.97 -14.30 -11.62
C GLY A 268 1.18 -15.33 -12.72
N ARG A 269 2.16 -15.09 -13.58
CA ARG A 269 2.40 -15.87 -14.79
C ARG A 269 2.75 -17.33 -14.48
N GLY A 270 1.99 -18.25 -15.08
CA GLY A 270 2.17 -19.70 -14.91
C GLY A 270 3.47 -20.20 -15.53
N GLY A 271 4.02 -21.28 -14.96
CA GLY A 271 5.28 -21.90 -15.37
C GLY A 271 6.34 -21.96 -14.28
N GLY A 272 6.05 -21.42 -13.09
CA GLY A 272 6.88 -21.49 -11.90
C GLY A 272 8.10 -20.55 -11.89
N ASN A 273 9.04 -20.82 -10.99
CA ASN A 273 10.20 -19.95 -10.77
C ASN A 273 11.00 -19.73 -12.06
N ASN A 274 11.40 -18.48 -12.33
CA ASN A 274 12.17 -18.04 -13.49
C ASN A 274 11.43 -18.06 -14.84
N VAL A 275 10.11 -18.25 -14.87
CA VAL A 275 9.34 -18.05 -16.10
C VAL A 275 9.49 -16.60 -16.58
N LYS A 276 9.69 -16.41 -17.89
CA LYS A 276 9.87 -15.08 -18.48
C LYS A 276 8.52 -14.38 -18.61
N GLY A 277 8.40 -13.22 -17.98
CA GLY A 277 7.20 -12.37 -18.01
C GLY A 277 6.96 -11.62 -19.32
N ALA A 278 5.95 -10.75 -19.31
CA ALA A 278 5.59 -9.79 -20.35
C ALA A 278 5.30 -8.40 -19.75
N HIS A 279 6.05 -8.02 -18.73
CA HIS A 279 5.85 -6.79 -17.94
C HIS A 279 6.84 -5.67 -18.31
N PHE A 280 7.98 -6.02 -18.91
CA PHE A 280 9.06 -5.08 -19.24
C PHE A 280 9.27 -5.11 -20.75
N SER A 281 8.40 -4.38 -21.47
CA SER A 281 8.18 -4.50 -22.92
C SER A 281 9.44 -4.40 -23.77
N CYS A 282 10.48 -3.70 -23.30
CA CYS A 282 11.78 -3.63 -23.98
C CYS A 282 12.75 -4.77 -23.64
N ALA A 283 12.58 -5.47 -22.51
CA ALA A 283 13.58 -6.38 -21.98
C ALA A 283 13.06 -7.40 -20.95
N ASN A 284 12.04 -8.19 -21.30
CA ASN A 284 11.55 -9.27 -20.41
C ASN A 284 12.60 -10.36 -20.09
N ALA A 285 13.70 -10.46 -20.86
CA ALA A 285 14.79 -11.36 -20.51
C ALA A 285 15.61 -10.81 -19.34
N TYR A 286 16.16 -11.70 -18.53
CA TYR A 286 16.92 -11.45 -17.30
C TYR A 286 16.15 -10.78 -16.17
N THR A 287 14.82 -10.72 -16.26
CA THR A 287 13.97 -10.04 -15.29
C THR A 287 12.94 -10.94 -14.62
N MET A 288 12.54 -10.56 -13.40
CA MET A 288 11.30 -10.99 -12.75
C MET A 288 10.47 -9.74 -12.47
N GLY A 289 9.21 -9.73 -12.89
CA GLY A 289 8.32 -8.58 -12.70
C GLY A 289 7.36 -8.77 -11.53
N VAL A 290 7.32 -7.79 -10.64
CA VAL A 290 6.38 -7.74 -9.52
C VAL A 290 5.48 -6.52 -9.66
N CYS A 291 4.16 -6.72 -9.68
CA CYS A 291 3.18 -5.64 -9.72
C CYS A 291 2.59 -5.42 -8.33
N VAL A 292 2.90 -4.29 -7.71
CA VAL A 292 2.19 -3.85 -6.50
C VAL A 292 0.86 -3.23 -6.94
N ILE A 293 -0.24 -3.80 -6.49
CA ILE A 293 -1.58 -3.44 -6.95
C ILE A 293 -1.91 -2.06 -6.39
N GLY A 294 -2.06 -1.09 -7.30
CA GLY A 294 -2.48 0.25 -6.96
C GLY A 294 -2.10 1.35 -7.96
N ASN A 295 -2.60 2.56 -7.69
CA ASN A 295 -2.27 3.77 -8.43
C ASN A 295 -1.39 4.69 -7.60
N PHE A 296 -0.08 4.46 -7.68
CA PHE A 296 0.89 5.27 -6.93
C PHE A 296 1.34 6.56 -7.62
N MET A 297 0.52 7.08 -8.54
CA MET A 297 0.60 8.49 -8.95
C MET A 297 -0.08 9.41 -7.93
N GLU A 298 -1.02 8.87 -7.14
CA GLU A 298 -1.92 9.63 -6.26
C GLU A 298 -1.77 9.24 -4.79
N ASP A 299 -1.50 7.95 -4.51
CA ASP A 299 -1.28 7.44 -3.15
C ASP A 299 0.08 6.74 -3.00
N GLU A 300 0.56 6.56 -1.77
CA GLU A 300 1.68 5.67 -1.46
C GLU A 300 1.19 4.21 -1.27
N PRO A 301 2.05 3.19 -1.50
CA PRO A 301 1.72 1.82 -1.10
C PRO A 301 1.61 1.71 0.41
N THR A 302 0.72 0.84 0.89
CA THR A 302 0.57 0.53 2.31
C THR A 302 1.83 -0.11 2.88
N SER A 303 2.01 -0.02 4.20
CA SER A 303 3.13 -0.65 4.91
C SER A 303 3.17 -2.17 4.68
N GLU A 304 1.99 -2.80 4.68
CA GLU A 304 1.82 -4.24 4.46
C GLU A 304 2.23 -4.63 3.04
N ALA A 305 1.84 -3.84 2.02
CA ALA A 305 2.26 -4.07 0.64
C ALA A 305 3.78 -3.92 0.46
N LYS A 306 4.39 -2.91 1.09
CA LYS A 306 5.86 -2.75 1.08
C LYS A 306 6.56 -3.95 1.73
N GLU A 307 6.05 -4.44 2.86
CA GLU A 307 6.60 -5.60 3.55
C GLU A 307 6.46 -6.90 2.73
N GLY A 308 5.27 -7.15 2.16
CA GLY A 308 5.04 -8.29 1.27
C GLY A 308 6.00 -8.28 0.07
N LEU A 309 6.17 -7.10 -0.55
CA LEU A 309 7.15 -6.91 -1.63
C LEU A 309 8.57 -7.21 -1.17
N ILE A 310 9.02 -6.64 -0.06
CA ILE A 310 10.36 -6.85 0.49
C ILE A 310 10.62 -8.34 0.71
N ARG A 311 9.70 -9.08 1.36
CA ARG A 311 9.84 -10.53 1.60
C ARG A 311 9.99 -11.31 0.30
N LEU A 312 9.17 -11.01 -0.71
CA LEU A 312 9.24 -11.67 -2.02
C LEU A 312 10.56 -11.37 -2.74
N LEU A 313 11.01 -10.12 -2.74
CA LEU A 313 12.25 -9.70 -3.37
C LEU A 313 13.46 -10.32 -2.65
N SER A 314 13.45 -10.39 -1.32
CA SER A 314 14.48 -11.06 -0.52
C SER A 314 14.61 -12.53 -0.86
N TRP A 315 13.49 -13.26 -0.94
CA TRP A 315 13.50 -14.66 -1.41
C TRP A 315 14.20 -14.77 -2.77
N LYS A 316 13.88 -13.87 -3.70
CA LYS A 316 14.43 -13.94 -5.05
C LYS A 316 15.91 -13.56 -5.10
N CYS A 317 16.33 -12.55 -4.35
CA CYS A 317 17.73 -12.18 -4.18
C CYS A 317 18.53 -13.34 -3.58
N CYS A 318 17.97 -14.05 -2.61
CA CYS A 318 18.56 -15.25 -2.02
C CYS A 318 18.67 -16.42 -3.03
N ASP A 319 17.59 -16.75 -3.76
CA ASP A 319 17.57 -17.77 -4.84
C ASP A 319 18.63 -17.52 -5.93
N LYS A 320 19.00 -16.26 -6.14
CA LYS A 320 19.88 -15.82 -7.24
C LYS A 320 21.21 -15.23 -6.82
N GLU A 321 21.52 -15.21 -5.52
CA GLU A 321 22.73 -14.61 -4.96
C GLU A 321 22.90 -13.13 -5.41
N LEU A 322 21.80 -12.37 -5.37
CA LEU A 322 21.77 -10.95 -5.77
C LEU A 322 21.80 -10.04 -4.55
N ILE A 323 22.37 -8.84 -4.73
CA ILE A 323 22.29 -7.73 -3.79
C ILE A 323 21.29 -6.72 -4.38
N ALA A 324 20.25 -6.36 -3.63
CA ALA A 324 19.15 -5.55 -4.13
C ALA A 324 19.58 -4.12 -4.49
N SER A 325 20.46 -3.51 -3.70
CA SER A 325 21.02 -2.18 -3.97
C SER A 325 22.13 -2.15 -5.03
N ALA A 326 22.66 -3.30 -5.44
CA ALA A 326 23.80 -3.32 -6.36
C ALA A 326 23.42 -2.78 -7.73
N LEU A 327 24.32 -1.99 -8.31
CA LEU A 327 24.22 -1.55 -9.71
C LEU A 327 24.82 -2.61 -10.62
N VAL A 328 23.99 -3.23 -11.45
CA VAL A 328 24.35 -4.34 -12.34
C VAL A 328 24.06 -3.96 -13.78
N TYR A 329 24.93 -4.41 -14.70
CA TYR A 329 24.72 -4.19 -16.13
C TYR A 329 23.63 -5.11 -16.67
N HIS A 330 22.57 -4.53 -17.22
CA HIS A 330 21.47 -5.24 -17.86
C HIS A 330 21.65 -5.26 -19.38
N SER A 331 22.18 -6.38 -19.89
CA SER A 331 22.56 -6.50 -21.30
C SER A 331 21.44 -6.22 -22.33
N PRO A 332 20.15 -6.58 -22.10
CA PRO A 332 19.10 -6.30 -23.08
C PRO A 332 18.80 -4.80 -23.23
N THR A 333 18.75 -4.05 -22.13
CA THR A 333 18.51 -2.59 -22.15
C THR A 333 19.78 -1.78 -22.43
N GLN A 334 20.95 -2.40 -22.28
CA GLN A 334 22.27 -1.77 -22.34
C GLN A 334 22.50 -0.69 -21.27
N LEU A 335 21.79 -0.79 -20.15
CA LEU A 335 21.89 0.13 -19.03
C LEU A 335 22.53 -0.55 -17.82
N THR A 336 23.16 0.24 -16.96
CA THR A 336 23.50 -0.19 -15.60
C THR A 336 22.37 0.25 -14.68
N LEU A 337 21.67 -0.71 -14.07
CA LEU A 337 20.48 -0.50 -13.28
C LEU A 337 20.68 -1.07 -11.87
N PRO A 338 19.99 -0.56 -10.83
CA PRO A 338 19.87 -1.29 -9.58
C PRO A 338 19.26 -2.69 -9.83
N THR A 339 19.69 -3.70 -9.07
CA THR A 339 19.12 -5.05 -9.13
C THR A 339 17.60 -5.01 -8.94
N VAL A 340 17.11 -4.29 -7.93
CA VAL A 340 15.68 -3.97 -7.78
C VAL A 340 15.42 -2.58 -8.35
N CYS A 341 14.71 -2.49 -9.47
CA CYS A 341 14.49 -1.20 -10.14
C CYS A 341 13.03 -1.02 -10.55
N GLY A 342 12.62 0.23 -10.73
CA GLY A 342 11.31 0.56 -11.25
C GLY A 342 11.27 0.35 -12.76
N HIS A 343 10.09 0.09 -13.31
CA HIS A 343 9.93 0.02 -14.77
C HIS A 343 10.48 1.28 -15.48
N ARG A 344 10.26 2.47 -14.90
CA ARG A 344 10.77 3.74 -15.43
C ARG A 344 12.30 3.84 -15.57
N ASP A 345 13.07 3.01 -14.88
CA ASP A 345 14.54 3.10 -14.88
C ASP A 345 15.18 2.71 -16.22
N ALA A 346 14.45 1.98 -17.08
CA ALA A 346 14.90 1.69 -18.44
C ALA A 346 14.28 2.62 -19.48
N ASN A 347 14.26 3.93 -19.27
CA ASN A 347 13.72 4.90 -20.23
C ASN A 347 14.57 4.98 -21.54
N GLU A 348 13.92 5.03 -22.72
CA GLU A 348 14.57 5.15 -24.04
C GLU A 348 15.57 6.31 -24.17
N SER A 349 15.36 7.42 -23.45
CA SER A 349 16.27 8.56 -23.47
C SER A 349 17.67 8.23 -22.94
N LEU A 350 17.83 7.12 -22.21
CA LEU A 350 19.07 6.71 -21.57
C LEU A 350 19.90 5.76 -22.44
N ALA A 351 19.28 4.99 -23.33
CA ALA A 351 19.98 4.10 -24.26
C ALA A 351 19.13 3.71 -25.49
N PRO A 352 19.75 3.45 -26.66
CA PRO A 352 19.04 3.09 -27.89
C PRO A 352 18.13 1.85 -27.80
N ASN A 353 18.41 0.96 -26.85
CA ASN A 353 17.67 -0.29 -26.63
C ASN A 353 16.84 -0.27 -25.33
N ALA A 354 16.72 0.89 -24.69
CA ALA A 354 15.85 1.07 -23.53
C ALA A 354 14.37 1.22 -23.98
N CYS A 355 13.45 1.27 -23.02
CA CYS A 355 12.01 1.16 -23.28
C CYS A 355 11.45 2.32 -24.11
N PRO A 356 10.93 2.03 -25.33
CA PRO A 356 10.68 3.00 -26.41
C PRO A 356 9.48 3.93 -26.22
N SER A 357 8.94 4.04 -25.00
CA SER A 357 7.77 4.88 -24.73
C SER A 357 7.86 5.62 -23.40
N GLY A 358 8.94 5.43 -22.65
CA GLY A 358 9.00 5.82 -21.24
C GLY A 358 7.83 5.19 -20.44
N THR A 359 7.86 5.34 -19.13
CA THR A 359 6.70 5.00 -18.31
C THR A 359 6.79 5.78 -17.00
N ALA A 360 5.63 6.06 -16.40
CA ALA A 360 5.57 6.54 -15.02
C ALA A 360 5.51 5.37 -14.03
N CYS A 361 5.47 4.12 -14.46
CA CYS A 361 5.47 2.98 -13.54
C CYS A 361 6.82 2.90 -12.77
N PRO A 362 6.84 2.74 -11.43
CA PRO A 362 5.77 2.27 -10.54
C PRO A 362 4.95 3.38 -9.83
N GLY A 363 4.94 4.61 -10.34
CA GLY A 363 4.23 5.76 -9.76
C GLY A 363 5.16 6.78 -9.12
N ASP A 364 4.77 8.05 -9.12
CA ASP A 364 5.62 9.14 -8.61
C ASP A 364 5.77 9.15 -7.10
N LEU A 365 4.82 8.57 -6.36
CA LEU A 365 4.90 8.43 -4.90
C LEU A 365 5.59 7.14 -4.47
N PHE A 366 5.44 6.06 -5.23
CA PHE A 366 6.13 4.80 -4.90
C PHE A 366 7.60 4.77 -5.35
N TYR A 367 7.92 5.36 -6.49
CA TYR A 367 9.28 5.28 -7.04
C TYR A 367 10.39 5.78 -6.08
N PRO A 368 10.22 6.90 -5.34
CA PRO A 368 11.21 7.34 -4.34
C PRO A 368 11.44 6.34 -3.21
N LEU A 369 10.43 5.51 -2.90
CA LEU A 369 10.51 4.50 -1.83
C LEU A 369 11.30 3.26 -2.26
N LEU A 370 11.71 3.13 -3.52
CA LEU A 370 12.51 1.98 -3.96
C LEU A 370 13.89 1.89 -3.27
N ASP A 371 14.44 3.00 -2.79
CA ASP A 371 15.66 2.99 -1.99
C ASP A 371 15.42 2.34 -0.61
N GLU A 372 14.28 2.64 0.03
CA GLU A 372 13.81 1.98 1.26
C GLU A 372 13.58 0.48 1.02
N ILE A 373 12.90 0.12 -0.08
CA ILE A 373 12.66 -1.29 -0.44
C ILE A 373 13.99 -2.04 -0.63
N ARG A 374 14.97 -1.45 -1.34
CA ARG A 374 16.30 -2.06 -1.50
C ARG A 374 17.02 -2.23 -0.17
N ALA A 375 16.98 -1.23 0.69
CA ALA A 375 17.58 -1.31 2.02
C ALA A 375 16.91 -2.38 2.88
N GLY A 376 15.58 -2.51 2.82
CA GLY A 376 14.83 -3.57 3.51
C GLY A 376 15.19 -4.97 3.00
N VAL A 377 15.32 -5.14 1.68
CA VAL A 377 15.78 -6.40 1.09
C VAL A 377 17.22 -6.72 1.48
N ASP A 378 18.15 -5.76 1.34
CA ASP A 378 19.55 -5.96 1.70
C ASP A 378 19.74 -6.17 3.21
N SER A 379 18.91 -5.55 4.05
CA SER A 379 18.87 -5.80 5.49
C SER A 379 18.50 -7.25 5.74
N LEU A 380 17.35 -7.72 5.22
CA LEU A 380 16.92 -9.12 5.34
C LEU A 380 17.93 -10.12 4.77
N MET A 381 18.61 -9.76 3.68
CA MET A 381 19.66 -10.56 3.04
C MET A 381 21.01 -10.50 3.79
N GLY A 382 21.27 -9.41 4.50
CA GLY A 382 22.48 -9.12 5.29
C GLY A 382 22.40 -9.61 6.72
N LEU A 383 21.19 -9.94 7.21
CA LEU A 383 21.01 -10.88 8.30
C LEU A 383 21.71 -12.19 7.90
N PRO A 384 22.39 -12.91 8.80
CA PRO A 384 23.01 -14.19 8.51
C PRO A 384 21.94 -15.26 8.22
N PHE A 385 21.27 -15.19 7.07
CA PHE A 385 20.47 -16.28 6.52
C PHE A 385 21.39 -17.30 5.84
N CYS A 386 22.32 -17.82 6.64
CA CYS A 386 22.98 -19.13 6.55
C CYS A 386 23.46 -19.60 7.95
N GLY A 387 22.84 -19.09 9.00
CA GLY A 387 23.09 -19.46 10.37
C GLY A 387 22.30 -18.47 11.18
N GLY A 388 21.14 -18.91 11.69
CA GLY A 388 20.27 -18.07 12.50
C GLY A 388 21.12 -17.20 13.41
N PHE A 389 20.75 -15.93 13.55
CA PHE A 389 21.28 -15.19 14.68
C PHE A 389 21.15 -16.14 15.86
N ALA A 390 22.30 -16.45 16.50
CA ALA A 390 22.19 -16.88 17.87
C ALA A 390 21.28 -15.83 18.49
N PRO A 391 20.15 -16.24 19.10
CA PRO A 391 19.25 -15.27 19.69
C PRO A 391 20.08 -14.27 20.49
N PRO A 392 19.72 -12.99 20.51
CA PRO A 392 20.49 -11.96 21.18
C PRO A 392 20.91 -12.46 22.57
N ALA A 393 22.07 -12.03 23.06
CA ALA A 393 22.64 -12.62 24.27
C ALA A 393 21.66 -12.64 25.46
N ASN A 394 20.71 -11.71 25.44
CA ASN A 394 19.64 -11.51 26.40
C ASN A 394 18.24 -11.94 25.92
N ASP A 395 18.17 -12.90 25.01
CA ASP A 395 16.95 -13.50 24.48
C ASP A 395 16.08 -14.16 25.56
N ASN A 396 16.71 -14.81 26.53
CA ASN A 396 16.02 -15.48 27.63
C ASN A 396 16.23 -14.70 28.92
N CYS A 397 15.24 -14.67 29.80
CA CYS A 397 15.32 -13.93 31.06
C CYS A 397 16.50 -14.39 31.94
N ASP A 398 16.88 -15.67 31.88
CA ASP A 398 18.05 -16.23 32.58
C ASP A 398 19.39 -15.63 32.12
N LEU A 399 19.41 -15.03 30.93
CA LEU A 399 20.55 -14.38 30.30
C LEU A 399 20.34 -12.86 30.15
N ALA A 400 19.39 -12.30 30.91
CA ALA A 400 19.06 -10.89 30.86
C ALA A 400 20.32 -10.01 30.94
N GLN A 401 20.36 -8.97 30.11
CA GLN A 401 21.48 -8.05 30.08
C GLN A 401 21.41 -7.11 31.29
N ASP A 402 22.49 -7.06 32.07
CA ASP A 402 22.57 -6.16 33.21
C ASP A 402 22.57 -4.69 32.78
N LEU A 403 21.64 -3.91 33.35
CA LEU A 403 21.59 -2.46 33.26
C LEU A 403 22.15 -1.83 34.53
N VAL A 404 22.81 -0.70 34.35
CA VAL A 404 23.35 0.11 35.44
C VAL A 404 22.51 1.36 35.57
N TYR A 405 22.07 1.64 36.80
CA TYR A 405 21.39 2.89 37.12
C TYR A 405 22.29 4.10 36.87
N SER A 406 21.79 5.07 36.10
CA SER A 406 22.44 6.36 35.89
C SER A 406 21.42 7.50 36.01
N PRO A 407 21.58 8.46 36.94
CA PRO A 407 20.67 9.58 37.11
C PRO A 407 20.33 10.34 35.82
N ASP A 408 21.30 10.40 34.90
CA ASP A 408 21.22 11.13 33.62
C ASP A 408 20.86 10.23 32.42
N CYS A 409 20.49 8.96 32.64
CA CYS A 409 20.15 7.98 31.61
C CYS A 409 21.34 7.69 30.65
N GLU A 410 22.20 6.75 31.04
CA GLU A 410 23.21 6.20 30.13
C GLU A 410 22.56 5.08 29.30
N PHE A 411 22.37 5.35 28.01
CA PHE A 411 21.71 4.44 27.08
C PHE A 411 22.57 3.22 26.74
N VAL A 412 21.92 2.07 26.72
CA VAL A 412 22.45 0.79 26.27
C VAL A 412 21.73 0.41 24.99
N ALA A 413 22.48 0.29 23.90
CA ALA A 413 21.94 -0.16 22.62
C ALA A 413 21.60 -1.66 22.66
N ALA A 414 20.46 -2.01 22.08
CA ALA A 414 19.95 -3.37 21.99
C ALA A 414 19.11 -3.57 20.71
N ASP A 415 18.70 -4.81 20.47
CA ASP A 415 17.95 -5.20 19.28
C ASP A 415 17.10 -6.43 19.61
N VAL A 416 15.83 -6.45 19.18
CA VAL A 416 14.99 -7.66 19.28
C VAL A 416 15.14 -8.60 18.08
N SER A 417 15.92 -8.22 17.06
CA SER A 417 16.12 -9.02 15.85
C SER A 417 16.60 -10.44 16.16
N GLY A 418 15.83 -11.44 15.73
CA GLY A 418 16.18 -12.85 15.91
C GLY A 418 15.98 -13.38 17.33
N ALA A 419 15.35 -12.60 18.23
CA ALA A 419 14.89 -13.10 19.51
C ALA A 419 13.79 -14.16 19.32
N THR A 420 13.74 -15.11 20.24
CA THR A 420 12.73 -16.14 20.30
C THR A 420 11.59 -15.68 21.22
N PRO A 421 10.35 -16.12 20.99
CA PRO A 421 9.24 -15.83 21.91
C PRO A 421 9.49 -16.48 23.27
N SER A 422 9.45 -15.70 24.36
CA SER A 422 9.40 -16.24 25.74
C SER A 422 8.11 -17.04 26.01
N GLY A 423 7.07 -16.85 25.20
CA GLY A 423 5.79 -17.54 25.36
C GLY A 423 4.92 -16.99 26.51
N LEU A 424 5.35 -15.89 27.14
CA LEU A 424 4.53 -15.12 28.06
C LEU A 424 3.47 -14.32 27.31
N ASP A 425 2.28 -14.23 27.91
CA ASP A 425 1.20 -13.34 27.47
C ASP A 425 1.69 -11.88 27.42
N ALA A 426 1.01 -11.07 26.60
CA ALA A 426 1.26 -9.64 26.52
C ALA A 426 0.89 -8.95 27.86
N PRO A 427 1.68 -7.95 28.32
CA PRO A 427 1.37 -7.10 29.47
C PRO A 427 0.02 -6.39 29.35
N ASP A 428 -0.60 -6.12 30.49
CA ASP A 428 -1.96 -5.57 30.58
C ASP A 428 -2.11 -4.18 29.93
N CYS A 429 -1.04 -3.37 29.91
CA CYS A 429 -1.05 -2.03 29.32
C CYS A 429 -1.08 -2.00 27.79
N SER A 430 -0.73 -3.10 27.11
CA SER A 430 -0.69 -3.14 25.64
C SER A 430 -2.09 -3.08 25.00
N GLY A 431 -3.16 -3.29 25.78
CA GLY A 431 -4.53 -3.33 25.26
C GLY A 431 -4.79 -4.49 24.28
N TYR A 432 -3.82 -5.38 24.08
CA TYR A 432 -3.80 -6.45 23.08
C TYR A 432 -4.04 -7.82 23.73
N ASN A 433 -5.31 -8.16 23.97
CA ASN A 433 -5.68 -9.40 24.64
C ASN A 433 -5.65 -10.60 23.67
N GLY A 434 -4.57 -11.38 23.62
CA GLY A 434 -4.68 -12.79 23.21
C GLY A 434 -3.53 -13.50 22.48
N PHE A 435 -2.35 -12.89 22.30
CA PHE A 435 -1.21 -13.58 21.67
C PHE A 435 0.12 -13.25 22.38
N PRO A 436 1.05 -14.22 22.51
CA PRO A 436 2.38 -13.95 23.05
C PRO A 436 3.19 -13.05 22.11
N ALA A 437 4.08 -12.22 22.66
CA ALA A 437 5.04 -11.44 21.87
C ALA A 437 5.84 -12.37 20.96
N LEU A 438 6.06 -11.96 19.70
CA LEU A 438 6.73 -12.80 18.71
C LEU A 438 8.27 -12.80 18.87
N GLU A 439 8.83 -11.70 19.35
CA GLU A 439 10.26 -11.49 19.59
C GLU A 439 10.40 -10.60 20.83
N ASP A 440 11.10 -11.06 21.86
CA ASP A 440 11.32 -10.30 23.09
C ASP A 440 12.71 -10.50 23.68
N VAL A 441 13.25 -9.46 24.29
CA VAL A 441 14.56 -9.50 24.95
C VAL A 441 14.46 -9.00 26.38
N TRP A 442 15.41 -9.43 27.20
CA TRP A 442 15.37 -9.27 28.65
C TRP A 442 16.54 -8.44 29.18
N PHE A 443 16.29 -7.66 30.21
CA PHE A 443 17.31 -6.92 30.96
C PHE A 443 17.12 -7.14 32.46
N SER A 444 18.19 -7.04 33.22
CA SER A 444 18.17 -7.19 34.68
C SER A 444 18.85 -6.01 35.36
N PHE A 445 18.45 -5.71 36.59
CA PHE A 445 19.18 -4.78 37.44
C PHE A 445 18.94 -5.08 38.91
N VAL A 446 19.90 -4.69 39.76
CA VAL A 446 19.74 -4.72 41.21
C VAL A 446 19.34 -3.33 41.68
N ALA A 447 18.22 -3.22 42.40
CA ALA A 447 17.73 -1.92 42.84
C ALA A 447 18.65 -1.30 43.90
N ASP A 448 19.15 -0.09 43.65
CA ASP A 448 19.95 0.70 44.59
C ASP A 448 19.14 1.83 45.26
N THR A 449 18.00 2.18 44.67
CA THR A 449 17.02 3.13 45.18
C THR A 449 15.62 2.50 45.22
N THR A 450 14.68 3.16 45.90
CA THR A 450 13.28 2.71 45.94
C THR A 450 12.47 3.20 44.73
N ALA A 451 13.04 4.09 43.90
CA ALA A 451 12.33 4.76 42.81
C ALA A 451 13.23 5.02 41.60
N MET A 452 12.85 4.53 40.43
CA MET A 452 13.57 4.74 39.16
C MET A 452 12.60 4.90 38.00
N GLY A 453 13.07 5.59 36.96
CA GLY A 453 12.46 5.62 35.63
C GLY A 453 13.14 4.63 34.70
N ILE A 454 12.37 3.99 33.83
CA ILE A 454 12.85 3.07 32.79
C ILE A 454 12.42 3.64 31.44
N LYS A 455 13.34 3.74 30.48
CA LYS A 455 13.10 4.36 29.16
C LYS A 455 13.60 3.48 28.03
N VAL A 456 12.83 3.39 26.95
CA VAL A 456 13.20 2.76 25.69
C VAL A 456 12.98 3.74 24.55
N VAL A 457 14.03 3.98 23.76
CA VAL A 457 14.00 4.82 22.56
C VAL A 457 14.14 3.91 21.35
N PRO A 458 13.08 3.71 20.54
CA PRO A 458 13.12 2.80 19.40
C PRO A 458 13.69 3.44 18.13
N SER A 459 14.00 2.60 17.14
CA SER A 459 14.12 2.99 15.74
C SER A 459 12.76 3.35 15.14
N GLU A 460 12.76 4.03 13.97
CA GLU A 460 11.55 4.63 13.36
C GLU A 460 10.37 3.66 13.14
N MET A 461 10.64 2.37 12.95
CA MET A 461 9.62 1.36 12.68
C MET A 461 9.35 0.45 13.87
N PHE A 462 10.14 0.55 14.95
CA PHE A 462 9.97 -0.27 16.13
C PHE A 462 8.96 0.41 17.05
N ASP A 463 7.88 -0.29 17.36
CA ASP A 463 6.90 0.11 18.37
C ASP A 463 7.18 -0.74 19.62
N PRO A 464 7.94 -0.26 20.62
CA PRO A 464 8.31 -1.08 21.76
C PRO A 464 7.15 -1.19 22.73
N VAL A 465 7.03 -2.33 23.41
CA VAL A 465 6.28 -2.46 24.67
C VAL A 465 7.27 -2.81 25.76
N LEU A 466 7.17 -2.11 26.88
CA LEU A 466 8.09 -2.22 28.00
C LEU A 466 7.36 -2.78 29.23
N ALA A 467 7.87 -3.86 29.84
CA ALA A 467 7.30 -4.42 31.07
C ALA A 467 8.36 -4.77 32.12
N LEU A 468 8.02 -4.57 33.39
CA LEU A 468 8.86 -4.83 34.57
C LEU A 468 8.30 -5.98 35.39
N TYR A 469 9.19 -6.87 35.82
CA TYR A 469 8.86 -8.08 36.56
C TYR A 469 9.65 -8.17 37.87
N ASN A 470 9.04 -8.78 38.88
CA ASN A 470 9.68 -9.03 40.19
C ASN A 470 10.71 -10.16 40.18
N ASN A 471 10.72 -10.99 39.13
CA ASN A 471 11.63 -12.10 38.91
C ASN A 471 11.64 -12.46 37.42
N CYS A 472 12.59 -13.30 37.00
CA CYS A 472 12.66 -13.90 35.66
C CYS A 472 11.31 -14.56 35.34
N GLU A 473 10.59 -14.05 34.33
CA GLU A 473 9.24 -14.52 33.97
C GLU A 473 8.25 -14.58 35.17
N GLY A 474 8.41 -13.66 36.13
CA GLY A 474 7.62 -13.59 37.37
C GLY A 474 6.33 -12.79 37.25
N ASP A 475 5.90 -12.18 38.35
CA ASP A 475 4.74 -11.29 38.33
C ASP A 475 5.12 -9.95 37.71
N GLU A 476 4.30 -9.48 36.77
CA GLU A 476 4.38 -8.14 36.20
C GLU A 476 4.04 -7.09 37.28
N LEU A 477 4.90 -6.08 37.42
CA LEU A 477 4.77 -5.00 38.39
C LEU A 477 4.28 -3.69 37.76
N ALA A 478 4.68 -3.45 36.52
CA ALA A 478 4.35 -2.27 35.74
C ALA A 478 4.68 -2.52 34.27
N CYS A 479 4.01 -1.81 33.37
CA CYS A 479 4.34 -1.81 31.96
C CYS A 479 3.92 -0.49 31.31
N SER A 480 4.42 -0.22 30.10
CA SER A 480 4.13 0.99 29.32
C SER A 480 4.08 0.71 27.83
N ASP A 481 3.10 1.35 27.20
CA ASP A 481 2.78 1.39 25.76
C ASP A 481 2.01 2.71 25.52
N MET A 482 2.72 3.83 25.69
CA MET A 482 2.19 5.20 25.77
C MET A 482 2.25 5.93 24.43
N GLY A 483 3.00 5.40 23.45
CA GLY A 483 3.35 6.02 22.18
C GLY A 483 2.35 5.84 21.05
N GLY A 484 1.44 4.85 21.13
CA GLY A 484 0.43 4.62 20.08
C GLY A 484 0.99 4.69 18.66
N GLY A 485 1.93 3.82 18.31
CA GLY A 485 2.52 3.74 16.98
C GLY A 485 4.06 3.69 16.99
N VAL A 486 4.63 3.31 15.85
CA VAL A 486 6.07 3.09 15.65
C VAL A 486 6.94 4.33 15.92
N GLY A 487 8.16 4.11 16.41
CA GLY A 487 9.18 5.16 16.57
C GLY A 487 9.00 6.04 17.80
N ASN A 488 7.99 5.77 18.65
CA ASN A 488 7.73 6.53 19.85
C ASN A 488 8.48 5.98 21.07
N MET A 489 9.03 6.87 21.89
CA MET A 489 9.71 6.49 23.12
C MET A 489 8.71 5.93 24.14
N GLU A 490 9.06 4.81 24.75
CA GLU A 490 8.32 4.23 25.86
C GLU A 490 9.01 4.43 27.19
N TYR A 491 8.23 4.74 28.22
CA TYR A 491 8.77 4.94 29.56
C TYR A 491 7.73 4.80 30.67
N PHE A 492 8.19 4.51 31.88
CA PHE A 492 7.41 4.69 33.11
C PHE A 492 8.32 4.85 34.34
N ASP A 493 7.73 5.33 35.43
CA ASP A 493 8.36 5.40 36.75
C ASP A 493 7.78 4.36 37.70
N TYR A 494 8.64 3.73 38.51
CA TYR A 494 8.23 2.78 39.54
C TYR A 494 8.85 3.14 40.89
N ASN A 495 8.01 3.29 41.91
CA ASN A 495 8.38 3.88 43.21
C ASN A 495 8.40 2.87 44.39
N ASN A 496 8.30 1.57 44.11
CA ASN A 496 8.17 0.52 45.12
C ASN A 496 9.28 -0.53 45.05
N PHE A 497 10.47 -0.15 44.58
CA PHE A 497 11.61 -1.08 44.57
C PHE A 497 12.09 -1.40 45.98
N ILE A 498 12.46 -2.66 46.21
CA ILE A 498 13.15 -3.10 47.43
C ILE A 498 14.65 -3.07 47.14
N VAL A 499 15.37 -2.20 47.85
CA VAL A 499 16.82 -2.04 47.66
C VAL A 499 17.54 -3.36 47.92
N GLY A 500 18.38 -3.76 46.96
CA GLY A 500 19.15 -4.99 46.98
C GLY A 500 18.49 -6.18 46.27
N GLU A 501 17.21 -6.07 45.88
CA GLU A 501 16.52 -7.08 45.08
C GLU A 501 16.81 -6.91 43.58
N THR A 502 16.71 -8.02 42.84
CA THR A 502 16.91 -8.04 41.39
C THR A 502 15.57 -7.97 40.68
N TYR A 503 15.47 -7.13 39.66
CA TYR A 503 14.28 -6.95 38.83
C TYR A 503 14.62 -7.20 37.36
N PHE A 504 13.59 -7.54 36.59
CA PHE A 504 13.72 -7.89 35.17
C PHE A 504 12.85 -7.00 34.31
N ILE A 505 13.34 -6.64 33.14
CA ILE A 505 12.64 -5.82 32.15
C ILE A 505 12.53 -6.63 30.87
N ARG A 506 11.35 -6.68 30.29
CA ARG A 506 11.06 -7.27 28.99
C ARG A 506 10.75 -6.17 27.99
N VAL A 507 11.36 -6.23 26.81
CA VAL A 507 11.10 -5.32 25.68
C VAL A 507 10.74 -6.14 24.45
N TYR A 508 9.65 -5.79 23.78
CA TYR A 508 9.18 -6.49 22.58
C TYR A 508 8.43 -5.55 21.63
N HIS A 509 8.10 -5.99 20.42
CA HIS A 509 7.35 -5.17 19.46
C HIS A 509 5.82 -5.25 19.63
N TYR A 510 5.15 -4.10 19.61
CA TYR A 510 3.70 -3.95 19.45
C TYR A 510 3.26 -4.26 18.00
N GLY A 511 3.30 -5.54 17.61
CA GLY A 511 2.88 -5.97 16.28
C GLY A 511 2.96 -7.48 16.07
N GLN A 512 2.15 -8.00 15.16
CA GLN A 512 2.17 -9.43 14.77
C GLN A 512 3.21 -9.74 13.69
N LEU A 513 4.02 -8.77 13.29
CA LEU A 513 5.11 -8.91 12.32
C LEU A 513 6.31 -8.11 12.83
N SER A 514 7.52 -8.63 12.66
CA SER A 514 8.74 -7.91 13.02
C SER A 514 8.93 -6.70 12.10
N PRO A 515 9.15 -5.49 12.66
CA PRO A 515 9.34 -4.30 11.86
C PRO A 515 10.71 -4.33 11.17
N LEU A 516 10.86 -3.54 10.10
CA LEU A 516 12.11 -3.50 9.31
C LEU A 516 13.33 -3.01 10.09
N THR A 517 13.10 -2.26 11.17
CA THR A 517 14.12 -1.89 12.15
C THR A 517 13.59 -2.27 13.52
N THR A 518 14.42 -2.96 14.30
CA THR A 518 14.10 -3.53 15.63
C THR A 518 15.07 -3.04 16.71
N ASN A 519 15.97 -2.13 16.34
CA ASN A 519 16.99 -1.57 17.19
C ASN A 519 16.38 -0.57 18.16
N PHE A 520 16.89 -0.52 19.37
CA PHE A 520 16.47 0.46 20.37
C PHE A 520 17.59 0.75 21.35
N GLU A 521 17.41 1.80 22.14
CA GLU A 521 18.26 2.14 23.27
C GLU A 521 17.44 2.11 24.56
N ILE A 522 17.95 1.48 25.61
CA ILE A 522 17.30 1.37 26.92
C ILE A 522 18.16 1.98 28.03
N CYS A 523 17.56 2.61 29.03
CA CYS A 523 18.27 3.08 30.21
C CYS A 523 17.43 3.01 31.49
N LEU A 524 18.13 3.06 32.63
CA LEU A 524 17.57 3.34 33.95
C LEU A 524 17.96 4.76 34.36
N SER A 525 17.01 5.55 34.85
CA SER A 525 17.25 6.94 35.27
C SER A 525 16.53 7.32 36.55
N ASN A 526 16.78 8.54 37.03
CA ASN A 526 15.86 9.15 38.00
C ASN A 526 14.43 9.10 37.46
N PRO A 527 13.40 8.93 38.31
CA PRO A 527 12.02 9.06 37.91
C PRO A 527 11.75 10.40 37.21
N PHE A 528 10.88 10.41 36.20
CA PHE A 528 10.36 11.65 35.64
C PHE A 528 9.47 12.34 36.68
N LEU A 529 10.00 13.40 37.27
CA LEU A 529 9.18 14.28 38.10
C LEU A 529 8.32 15.16 37.19
N TYR A 530 7.13 14.68 36.80
CA TYR A 530 6.16 15.48 36.05
C TYR A 530 5.83 16.77 36.81
N PRO A 531 5.76 17.94 36.15
CA PRO A 531 5.34 19.16 36.81
C PRO A 531 3.93 18.98 37.38
N TYR A 532 3.78 19.12 38.70
CA TYR A 532 2.46 19.16 39.33
C TYR A 532 2.00 20.62 39.31
N ALA A 533 1.21 20.95 38.29
CA ALA A 533 0.74 22.31 38.06
C ALA A 533 0.00 22.85 39.29
N ASN A 534 0.50 23.94 39.84
CA ASN A 534 -0.09 24.61 40.99
C ASN A 534 0.20 26.10 40.90
N PHE A 535 -0.73 26.95 41.33
CA PHE A 535 -0.55 28.39 41.28
C PHE A 535 -1.39 29.10 42.33
N GLU A 536 -1.05 30.37 42.57
CA GLU A 536 -1.88 31.29 43.34
C GLU A 536 -2.13 32.60 42.57
N ALA A 537 -3.25 33.24 42.87
CA ALA A 537 -3.64 34.52 42.32
C ALA A 537 -3.49 35.63 43.37
N SER A 538 -3.02 36.81 42.98
CA SER A 538 -2.89 37.97 43.88
C SER A 538 -4.24 38.45 44.44
N SER A 539 -5.33 38.19 43.71
CA SER A 539 -6.71 38.33 44.20
C SER A 539 -7.64 37.38 43.44
N THR A 540 -8.57 36.72 44.15
CA THR A 540 -9.60 35.84 43.56
C THR A 540 -10.97 36.50 43.46
N GLN A 541 -11.11 37.75 43.91
CA GLN A 541 -12.36 38.52 43.82
C GLN A 541 -12.08 40.03 43.87
N GLY A 542 -12.94 40.85 43.26
CA GLY A 542 -12.79 42.31 43.25
C GLY A 542 -13.85 43.02 42.42
N GLN A 543 -13.70 44.33 42.26
CA GLN A 543 -14.52 45.11 41.33
C GLN A 543 -13.86 45.15 39.96
N ALA A 544 -14.65 44.97 38.90
CA ALA A 544 -14.18 45.12 37.54
C ALA A 544 -13.94 46.62 37.20
N PRO A 545 -12.87 46.98 36.46
CA PRO A 545 -11.82 46.10 35.96
C PRO A 545 -10.86 45.63 37.08
N LEU A 546 -10.65 44.31 37.18
CA LEU A 546 -9.76 43.70 38.17
C LEU A 546 -8.47 43.25 37.50
N SER A 547 -7.34 43.80 37.95
CA SER A 547 -6.01 43.31 37.56
C SER A 547 -5.55 42.23 38.53
N VAL A 548 -5.18 41.05 38.02
CA VAL A 548 -4.71 39.90 38.80
C VAL A 548 -3.33 39.48 38.30
N ASP A 549 -2.44 39.19 39.23
CA ASP A 549 -1.13 38.59 38.97
C ASP A 549 -1.16 37.14 39.43
N PHE A 550 -0.50 36.24 38.69
CA PHE A 550 -0.44 34.83 39.00
C PHE A 550 0.99 34.43 39.34
N THR A 551 1.14 33.65 40.42
CA THR A 551 2.43 33.09 40.85
C THR A 551 2.40 31.58 40.66
N ASP A 552 3.36 31.06 39.91
CA ASP A 552 3.59 29.64 39.71
C ASP A 552 4.12 28.98 41.00
N LEU A 553 3.42 27.95 41.43
CA LEU A 553 3.76 27.09 42.57
C LEU A 553 3.98 25.64 42.10
N THR A 554 4.17 25.42 40.80
CA THR A 554 4.36 24.09 40.21
C THR A 554 5.47 23.36 40.94
N GLU A 555 5.15 22.18 41.46
CA GLU A 555 6.16 21.29 42.02
C GLU A 555 6.87 20.54 40.88
N ASN A 556 8.10 20.08 41.14
CA ASN A 556 8.99 19.44 40.16
C ASN A 556 9.61 20.43 39.15
N VAL A 557 10.00 19.97 37.95
CA VAL A 557 10.84 20.75 37.02
C VAL A 557 10.05 21.06 35.73
N PRO A 558 9.17 22.07 35.72
CA PRO A 558 8.52 22.53 34.50
C PRO A 558 9.53 23.15 33.54
N THR A 559 9.44 22.83 32.25
CA THR A 559 10.26 23.42 31.18
C THR A 559 9.51 24.47 30.36
N SER A 560 8.18 24.55 30.51
CA SER A 560 7.29 25.48 29.80
C SER A 560 5.97 25.64 30.57
N TRP A 561 5.29 26.77 30.36
CA TRP A 561 3.99 27.09 30.96
C TRP A 561 2.97 27.43 29.86
N ASN A 562 1.71 27.09 30.08
CA ASN A 562 0.62 27.43 29.18
C ASN A 562 -0.62 27.85 29.97
N TRP A 563 -0.78 29.15 30.16
CA TRP A 563 -1.89 29.71 30.90
C TRP A 563 -3.07 30.03 30.00
N ILE A 564 -4.28 29.80 30.51
CA ILE A 564 -5.54 30.26 29.92
C ILE A 564 -6.30 31.04 31.00
N PHE A 565 -6.61 32.29 30.69
CA PHE A 565 -7.37 33.21 31.54
C PHE A 565 -8.72 33.48 30.86
N GLU A 566 -9.76 32.69 31.18
CA GLU A 566 -11.05 32.85 30.52
C GLU A 566 -11.60 34.27 30.76
N GLY A 567 -11.82 35.06 29.70
CA GLY A 567 -12.29 36.44 29.84
C GLY A 567 -11.26 37.43 30.42
N GLY A 568 -10.02 37.01 30.64
CA GLY A 568 -8.90 37.87 31.02
C GLY A 568 -8.18 38.45 29.79
N ILE A 569 -7.53 39.59 29.95
CA ILE A 569 -6.70 40.22 28.91
C ILE A 569 -5.26 40.34 29.42
N PRO A 570 -4.26 39.69 28.77
CA PRO A 570 -4.41 38.75 27.64
C PRO A 570 -5.09 37.44 28.06
N GLU A 571 -5.71 36.74 27.10
CA GLU A 571 -6.44 35.46 27.33
C GLU A 571 -5.50 34.27 27.58
N THR A 572 -4.22 34.38 27.22
CA THR A 572 -3.22 33.32 27.38
C THR A 572 -1.85 33.90 27.74
N SER A 573 -1.00 33.10 28.39
CA SER A 573 0.41 33.45 28.61
C SER A 573 1.31 32.21 28.62
N THR A 574 2.58 32.38 28.25
CA THR A 574 3.64 31.38 28.41
C THR A 574 4.66 31.78 29.47
N ASP A 575 4.45 32.91 30.15
CA ASP A 575 5.33 33.35 31.23
C ASP A 575 5.16 32.46 32.45
N GLN A 576 6.24 32.19 33.18
CA GLN A 576 6.16 31.44 34.44
C GLN A 576 5.25 32.15 35.46
N ASN A 577 5.34 33.48 35.58
CA ASN A 577 4.51 34.27 36.50
C ASN A 577 3.81 35.40 35.73
N PRO A 578 2.65 35.14 35.09
CA PRO A 578 1.92 36.16 34.34
C PRO A 578 1.44 37.29 35.25
N VAL A 579 1.68 38.53 34.84
CA VAL A 579 1.30 39.74 35.60
C VAL A 579 0.37 40.62 34.79
N GLY A 580 -0.55 41.30 35.47
CA GLY A 580 -1.43 42.29 34.87
C GLY A 580 -2.55 41.70 34.00
N ILE A 581 -3.07 40.53 34.35
CA ILE A 581 -4.25 39.96 33.67
C ILE A 581 -5.49 40.74 34.08
N ILE A 582 -6.15 41.40 33.12
CA ILE A 582 -7.28 42.30 33.39
C ILE A 582 -8.60 41.60 33.06
N TYR A 583 -9.49 41.52 34.05
CA TYR A 583 -10.89 41.13 33.88
C TYR A 583 -11.77 42.38 33.87
N GLU A 584 -12.19 42.82 32.69
CA GLU A 584 -12.91 44.10 32.49
C GLU A 584 -14.38 44.07 32.89
N GLU A 585 -15.03 42.91 32.79
CA GLU A 585 -16.45 42.73 33.08
C GLU A 585 -16.68 41.94 34.38
N PRO A 586 -17.76 42.21 35.14
CA PRO A 586 -18.11 41.40 36.29
C PRO A 586 -18.49 39.97 35.89
N GLY A 587 -17.84 38.97 36.48
CA GLY A 587 -18.09 37.56 36.18
C GLY A 587 -17.37 36.61 37.12
N VAL A 588 -17.56 35.31 36.89
CA VAL A 588 -16.74 34.22 37.43
C VAL A 588 -16.00 33.62 36.25
N TYR A 589 -14.69 33.49 36.37
CA TYR A 589 -13.80 33.14 35.28
C TYR A 589 -12.91 31.98 35.72
N ASP A 590 -12.75 30.98 34.87
CA ASP A 590 -11.82 29.88 35.12
C ASP A 590 -10.40 30.27 34.66
N VAL A 591 -9.41 29.77 35.41
CA VAL A 591 -7.99 29.91 35.08
C VAL A 591 -7.37 28.52 35.05
N MET A 592 -6.70 28.21 33.95
CA MET A 592 -5.99 26.95 33.74
C MET A 592 -4.51 27.23 33.50
N MET A 593 -3.66 26.31 33.97
CA MET A 593 -2.21 26.31 33.78
C MET A 593 -1.75 24.91 33.38
#